data_AF-A0A397BJR0-F1
#
_entry.id   AF-A0A397BJR0-F1
#
_cell.length_a   1.000
_cell.length_b   1.000
_cell.length_c   1.000
_cell.angle_alpha   90.00
_cell.angle_beta   90.00
_cell.angle_gamma   90.00
#
_symmetry.space_group_name_H-M   'P 1'
#
loop_
_entity.id
_entity.type
_entity.pdbx_description
1 polymer ?
#
loop_
_entity_poly.entity_id
_entity_poly.type
_entity_poly.pdbx_seq_one_letter_code
_entity_poly.pdbx_strand_id
1 'polypeptide(L)'
;MRLNVSSMLERLQDQTASDNLYLQQSLDEYGDAVLEEDEFHETTNPIMDKTLLDAGAEGFRVLTNFTPEEFEVIWGNAESAMTSRWNDGRGRKSATSAKDAFFVTLTVMKHYQTWEKHAVDFGLKAPTLEKLVVKVVGVCSKL
;
A
#
# COMPACT_ATOMS: atom_id res chain seq x y z
N MET A 1 -9.57 -54.58 -0.35
CA MET A 1 -9.96 -53.34 -1.05
C MET A 1 -9.11 -53.24 -2.32
N ARG A 2 -9.69 -53.43 -3.52
CA ARG A 2 -8.93 -53.31 -4.77
C ARG A 2 -8.88 -51.84 -5.17
N LEU A 3 -7.69 -51.25 -5.12
CA LEU A 3 -7.43 -49.87 -5.52
C LEU A 3 -7.56 -49.79 -7.04
N ASN A 4 -8.62 -49.14 -7.54
CA ASN A 4 -8.81 -48.95 -8.98
C ASN A 4 -8.10 -47.65 -9.39
N VAL A 5 -6.83 -47.80 -9.78
CA VAL A 5 -5.97 -46.68 -10.17
C VAL A 5 -6.51 -45.94 -11.39
N SER A 6 -7.17 -46.66 -12.32
CA SER A 6 -7.74 -46.06 -13.53
C SER A 6 -8.86 -45.07 -13.20
N SER A 7 -9.78 -45.42 -12.31
CA SER A 7 -10.85 -44.49 -11.91
C SER A 7 -10.34 -43.32 -11.04
N MET A 8 -9.19 -43.47 -10.38
CA MET A 8 -8.54 -42.35 -9.71
C MET A 8 -7.91 -41.37 -10.69
N LEU A 9 -7.24 -41.88 -11.73
CA LEU A 9 -6.66 -41.06 -12.79
C LEU A 9 -7.74 -40.29 -13.57
N GLU A 10 -8.83 -40.96 -13.91
CA GLU A 10 -9.98 -40.34 -14.61
C GLU A 10 -10.55 -39.17 -13.82
N ARG A 11 -10.81 -39.35 -12.50
CA ARG A 11 -11.27 -38.24 -11.64
C ARG A 11 -10.28 -37.09 -11.52
N LEU A 12 -8.98 -37.36 -11.51
CA LEU A 12 -7.95 -36.31 -11.45
C LEU A 12 -7.86 -35.54 -12.77
N GLN A 13 -8.02 -36.23 -13.90
CA GLN A 13 -8.08 -35.60 -15.22
C GLN A 13 -9.34 -34.76 -15.39
N ASP A 14 -10.50 -35.26 -14.95
CA ASP A 14 -11.77 -34.52 -14.95
C ASP A 14 -11.69 -33.26 -14.07
N GLN A 15 -11.09 -33.37 -12.88
CA GLN A 15 -10.89 -32.22 -12.00
C GLN A 15 -9.96 -31.18 -12.65
N THR A 16 -8.85 -31.63 -13.25
CA THR A 16 -7.90 -30.74 -13.93
C THR A 16 -8.56 -30.03 -15.12
N ALA A 17 -9.40 -30.75 -15.88
CA ALA A 17 -10.16 -30.17 -16.99
C ALA A 17 -11.18 -29.13 -16.50
N SER A 18 -11.88 -29.43 -15.40
CA SER A 18 -12.82 -28.50 -14.76
C SER A 18 -12.11 -27.25 -14.22
N ASP A 19 -10.96 -27.41 -13.57
CA ASP A 19 -10.21 -26.30 -12.99
C ASP A 19 -9.66 -25.38 -14.08
N ASN A 20 -9.15 -25.94 -15.18
CA ASN A 20 -8.73 -25.16 -16.34
C ASN A 20 -9.90 -24.42 -17.00
N LEU A 21 -11.08 -25.05 -17.08
CA LEU A 21 -12.28 -24.40 -17.61
C LEU A 21 -12.72 -23.22 -16.73
N TYR A 22 -12.66 -23.41 -15.40
CA TYR A 22 -12.97 -22.36 -14.43
C TYR A 22 -11.99 -21.18 -14.51
N LEU A 23 -10.69 -21.47 -14.65
CA LEU A 23 -9.67 -20.43 -14.82
C LEU A 23 -9.86 -19.66 -16.14
N GLN A 24 -10.20 -20.36 -17.23
CA GLN A 24 -10.49 -19.73 -18.52
C GLN A 24 -11.72 -18.81 -18.41
N GLN A 25 -12.80 -19.27 -17.78
CA GLN A 25 -14.01 -18.48 -17.55
C GLN A 25 -13.74 -17.27 -16.65
N SER A 26 -12.92 -17.44 -15.61
CA SER A 26 -12.51 -16.34 -14.74
C SER A 26 -11.64 -15.32 -15.48
N LEU A 27 -10.78 -15.77 -16.40
CA LEU A 27 -10.00 -14.87 -17.25
C LEU A 27 -10.88 -14.12 -18.26
N ASP A 28 -11.89 -14.77 -18.83
CA ASP A 28 -12.83 -14.10 -19.75
C ASP A 28 -13.73 -13.10 -19.01
N GLU A 29 -14.13 -13.39 -17.77
CA GLU A 29 -15.02 -12.53 -16.97
C GLU A 29 -14.29 -11.35 -16.30
N TYR A 30 -13.04 -11.54 -15.86
CA TYR A 30 -12.27 -10.53 -15.13
C TYR A 30 -10.99 -10.05 -15.84
N GLY A 31 -10.66 -10.60 -17.01
CA GLY A 31 -9.41 -10.27 -17.72
C GLY A 31 -9.34 -8.84 -18.21
N ASP A 32 -10.47 -8.23 -18.56
CA ASP A 32 -10.53 -6.82 -19.00
C ASP A 32 -10.35 -5.86 -17.82
N ALA A 33 -10.78 -6.25 -16.61
CA ALA A 33 -10.52 -5.52 -15.37
C ALA A 33 -9.02 -5.54 -14.97
N VAL A 34 -8.23 -6.48 -15.52
CA VAL A 34 -6.77 -6.53 -15.34
C VAL A 34 -6.05 -5.63 -16.35
N LEU A 35 -6.65 -5.34 -17.51
CA LEU A 35 -6.07 -4.46 -18.53
C LEU A 35 -6.39 -2.97 -18.28
N GLU A 36 -7.50 -2.65 -17.60
CA GLU A 36 -7.78 -1.26 -17.17
C GLU A 36 -6.96 -0.81 -15.94
N GLU A 37 -6.22 -1.69 -15.27
CA GLU A 37 -5.31 -1.32 -14.18
C GLU A 37 -3.86 -1.00 -14.63
N ASP A 38 -3.53 -1.09 -15.92
CA ASP A 38 -2.12 -1.00 -16.39
C ASP A 38 -1.76 0.27 -17.19
N GLU A 39 -2.60 1.31 -17.22
CA GLU A 39 -2.24 2.57 -17.88
C GLU A 39 -2.78 3.86 -17.19
N PHE A 40 -2.70 3.89 -15.87
CA PHE A 40 -2.54 5.16 -15.14
C PHE A 40 -1.29 5.05 -14.29
N HIS A 41 -0.23 5.78 -14.64
CA HIS A 41 0.79 6.13 -13.67
C HIS A 41 0.17 7.10 -12.65
N GLU A 42 -0.74 6.59 -11.81
CA GLU A 42 -1.13 7.23 -10.56
C GLU A 42 0.17 7.44 -9.81
N THR A 43 0.46 8.71 -9.53
CA THR A 43 1.54 9.05 -8.62
C THR A 43 1.26 8.25 -7.35
N THR A 44 2.19 7.37 -6.95
CA THR A 44 1.89 6.33 -5.95
C THR A 44 1.62 6.91 -4.55
N ASN A 45 1.59 8.25 -4.40
CA ASN A 45 1.63 8.99 -3.14
C ASN A 45 0.65 10.18 -3.14
N PRO A 46 -0.67 9.94 -3.27
CA PRO A 46 -1.67 10.98 -3.44
C PRO A 46 -1.69 12.04 -2.33
N ILE A 47 -1.29 11.71 -1.09
CA ILE A 47 -1.26 12.70 0.00
C ILE A 47 -0.08 13.67 -0.19
N MET A 48 1.11 13.13 -0.44
CA MET A 48 2.32 13.91 -0.65
C MET A 48 2.19 14.81 -1.90
N ASP A 49 1.72 14.23 -3.00
CA ASP A 49 1.61 14.92 -4.28
C ASP A 49 0.56 16.04 -4.23
N LYS A 50 -0.58 15.79 -3.57
CA LYS A 50 -1.58 16.83 -3.32
C LYS A 50 -1.04 17.95 -2.43
N THR A 51 -0.23 17.62 -1.41
CA THR A 51 0.39 18.64 -0.56
C THR A 51 1.33 19.55 -1.36
N LEU A 52 2.14 18.97 -2.24
CA LEU A 52 3.02 19.74 -3.12
C LEU A 52 2.23 20.61 -4.10
N LEU A 53 1.13 20.10 -4.65
CA LEU A 53 0.25 20.84 -5.55
C LEU A 53 -0.43 22.02 -4.85
N ASP A 54 -0.99 21.80 -3.67
CA ASP A 54 -1.82 22.80 -2.97
C ASP A 54 -0.99 23.82 -2.18
N ALA A 55 0.09 23.39 -1.53
CA ALA A 55 0.88 24.22 -0.61
C ALA A 55 2.29 24.57 -1.11
N GLY A 56 2.73 23.95 -2.21
CA GLY A 56 4.06 24.14 -2.78
C GLY A 56 5.20 23.62 -1.90
N ALA A 57 6.43 23.84 -2.36
CA ALA A 57 7.64 23.41 -1.66
C ALA A 57 7.79 24.04 -0.26
N GLU A 58 7.36 25.28 -0.09
CA GLU A 58 7.46 25.98 1.20
C GLU A 58 6.44 25.42 2.22
N GLY A 59 5.20 25.15 1.79
CA GLY A 59 4.22 24.48 2.63
C GLY A 59 4.67 23.08 3.02
N PHE A 60 5.25 22.32 2.07
CA PHE A 60 5.85 21.02 2.34
C PHE A 60 6.93 21.08 3.42
N ARG A 61 7.83 22.07 3.33
CA ARG A 61 8.88 22.31 4.33
C ARG A 61 8.32 22.71 5.69
N VAL A 62 7.25 23.52 5.71
CA VAL A 62 6.51 23.82 6.95
C VAL A 62 5.89 22.56 7.55
N LEU A 63 5.50 21.56 6.76
CA LEU A 63 4.94 20.31 7.29
C LEU A 63 6.00 19.33 7.77
N THR A 64 7.17 19.23 7.12
CA THR A 64 8.15 18.14 7.41
C THR A 64 9.51 18.60 7.96
N ASN A 65 9.83 19.90 7.88
CA ASN A 65 11.18 20.50 8.02
C ASN A 65 12.12 20.32 6.82
N PHE A 66 11.74 19.55 5.81
CA PHE A 66 12.59 19.23 4.66
C PHE A 66 12.06 19.88 3.39
N THR A 67 12.94 20.32 2.50
CA THR A 67 12.54 20.58 1.11
C THR A 67 12.07 19.27 0.46
N PRO A 68 11.33 19.32 -0.66
CA PRO A 68 10.95 18.11 -1.37
C PRO A 68 12.17 17.25 -1.77
N GLU A 69 13.27 17.89 -2.16
CA GLU A 69 14.53 17.20 -2.51
C GLU A 69 15.19 16.54 -1.30
N GLU A 70 15.25 17.22 -0.15
CA GLU A 70 15.79 16.65 1.10
C GLU A 70 14.92 15.50 1.60
N PHE A 71 13.60 15.59 1.40
CA PHE A 71 12.66 14.53 1.72
C PHE A 71 12.94 13.26 0.90
N GLU A 72 13.23 13.39 -0.40
CA GLU A 72 13.60 12.24 -1.23
C GLU A 72 14.87 11.54 -0.74
N VAL A 73 15.86 12.30 -0.25
CA VAL A 73 17.09 11.74 0.30
C VAL A 73 16.81 10.90 1.56
N ILE A 74 15.99 11.41 2.49
CA ILE A 74 15.64 10.64 3.69
C ILE A 74 14.70 9.46 3.38
N TRP A 75 13.80 9.63 2.41
CA TRP A 75 12.94 8.54 1.93
C TRP A 75 13.78 7.40 1.36
N GLY A 76 14.80 7.69 0.54
CA GLY A 76 15.69 6.69 -0.03
C GLY A 76 16.37 5.79 1.00
N ASN A 77 16.66 6.31 2.20
CA ASN A 77 17.21 5.50 3.30
C ASN A 77 16.18 4.54 3.92
N ALA A 78 14.89 4.90 3.89
CA ALA A 78 13.81 4.12 4.49
C ALA A 78 13.04 3.26 3.47
N GLU A 79 13.12 3.59 2.18
CA GLU A 79 12.27 3.08 1.10
C GLU A 79 12.23 1.57 1.04
N SER A 80 13.39 0.91 1.07
CA SER A 80 13.46 -0.55 0.99
C SER A 80 12.72 -1.23 2.15
N ALA A 81 12.98 -0.79 3.38
CA ALA A 81 12.35 -1.36 4.57
C ALA A 81 10.85 -1.03 4.64
N MET A 82 10.49 0.20 4.28
CA MET A 82 9.12 0.67 4.26
C MET A 82 8.31 -0.11 3.24
N THR A 83 8.72 -0.14 1.97
CA THR A 83 7.99 -0.83 0.90
C THR A 83 7.86 -2.33 1.17
N SER A 84 8.93 -2.98 1.66
CA SER A 84 8.89 -4.41 1.98
C SER A 84 7.92 -4.75 3.11
N ARG A 85 7.85 -3.94 4.18
CA ARG A 85 7.07 -4.25 5.39
C ARG A 85 5.70 -3.57 5.44
N TRP A 86 5.40 -2.67 4.50
CA TRP A 86 4.21 -1.82 4.57
C TRP A 86 2.90 -2.61 4.49
N ASN A 87 2.85 -3.65 3.66
CA ASN A 87 1.67 -4.48 3.49
C ASN A 87 1.70 -5.78 4.33
N ASP A 88 2.81 -6.05 5.04
CA ASP A 88 2.91 -7.23 5.92
C ASP A 88 1.77 -7.28 6.94
N GLY A 89 1.17 -8.46 7.05
CA GLY A 89 0.08 -8.75 7.98
C GLY A 89 -1.26 -8.12 7.61
N ARG A 90 -1.39 -7.49 6.44
CA ARG A 90 -2.67 -6.94 5.96
C ARG A 90 -3.29 -7.87 4.91
N GLY A 91 -4.55 -8.25 5.14
CA GLY A 91 -5.34 -9.01 4.15
C GLY A 91 -5.75 -8.19 2.92
N ARG A 92 -5.63 -6.85 2.97
CA ARG A 92 -5.87 -5.92 1.85
C ARG A 92 -4.76 -4.87 1.80
N LYS A 93 -4.32 -4.51 0.58
CA LYS A 93 -3.38 -3.39 0.35
C LYS A 93 -3.91 -2.10 0.99
N SER A 94 -3.01 -1.34 1.61
CA SER A 94 -3.33 -0.03 2.19
C SER A 94 -3.74 0.97 1.11
N ALA A 95 -4.77 1.79 1.36
CA ALA A 95 -5.08 2.93 0.50
C ALA A 95 -4.01 4.04 0.60
N THR A 96 -3.35 4.15 1.77
CA THR A 96 -2.19 5.03 1.97
C THR A 96 -0.92 4.31 1.56
N SER A 97 -0.11 4.91 0.69
CA SER A 97 1.18 4.36 0.27
C SER A 97 2.21 4.38 1.39
N ALA A 98 3.32 3.66 1.20
CA ALA A 98 4.40 3.64 2.19
C ALA A 98 5.08 5.01 2.33
N LYS A 99 5.22 5.77 1.23
CA LYS A 99 5.83 7.10 1.21
C LYS A 99 4.87 8.17 1.76
N ASP A 100 3.58 8.08 1.44
CA ASP A 100 2.56 8.91 2.09
C ASP A 100 2.53 8.71 3.60
N ALA A 101 2.61 7.44 4.05
CA ALA A 101 2.64 7.15 5.47
C ALA A 101 3.89 7.72 6.15
N PHE A 102 5.03 7.69 5.47
CA PHE A 102 6.27 8.30 5.95
C PHE A 102 6.14 9.83 6.05
N PHE A 103 5.60 10.49 5.01
CA PHE A 103 5.32 11.92 4.97
C PHE A 103 4.36 12.36 6.10
N VAL A 104 3.24 11.65 6.27
CA VAL A 104 2.27 11.88 7.35
C VAL A 104 2.93 11.76 8.73
N THR A 105 3.79 10.77 8.91
CA THR A 105 4.49 10.54 10.19
C THR A 105 5.41 11.70 10.54
N LEU A 106 6.22 12.20 9.59
CA LEU A 106 7.08 13.37 9.82
C LEU A 106 6.25 14.61 10.19
N THR A 107 5.11 14.79 9.53
CA THR A 107 4.21 15.91 9.80
C THR A 107 3.62 15.86 11.21
N VAL A 108 3.15 14.68 11.63
CA VAL A 108 2.63 14.47 13.00
C VAL A 108 3.72 14.69 14.04
N MET A 109 4.93 14.15 13.80
CA MET A 109 6.06 14.30 14.72
C MET A 109 6.51 15.76 14.87
N LYS A 110 6.42 16.56 13.79
CA LYS A 110 6.75 17.99 13.83
C LYS A 110 5.73 18.81 14.62
N HIS A 111 4.43 18.57 14.40
CA HIS A 111 3.37 19.52 14.82
C HIS A 111 2.65 19.17 16.12
N TYR A 112 3.03 18.08 16.80
CA TYR A 112 2.53 17.60 18.11
C TYR A 112 1.12 18.10 18.49
N GLN A 113 0.09 17.45 17.95
CA GLN A 113 -1.32 17.64 18.32
C GLN A 113 -1.98 16.30 18.68
N THR A 114 -3.26 16.35 19.05
CA THR A 114 -4.06 15.14 19.25
C THR A 114 -4.23 14.37 17.93
N TRP A 115 -4.42 13.05 18.04
CA TRP A 115 -4.67 12.19 16.89
C TRP A 115 -5.91 12.62 16.11
N GLU A 116 -6.95 13.10 16.80
CA GLU A 116 -8.18 13.58 16.18
C GLU A 116 -7.92 14.77 15.25
N LYS A 117 -7.11 15.74 15.68
CA LYS A 117 -6.82 16.93 14.89
C LYS A 117 -6.04 16.58 13.63
N HIS A 118 -4.95 15.82 13.77
CA HIS A 118 -4.16 15.38 12.61
C HIS A 118 -4.94 14.44 11.69
N ALA A 119 -5.83 13.60 12.23
CA ALA A 119 -6.61 12.70 11.40
C ALA A 119 -7.58 13.46 10.49
N VAL A 120 -8.16 14.56 10.97
CA VAL A 120 -8.98 15.47 10.15
C VAL A 120 -8.14 16.07 9.01
N ASP A 121 -6.92 16.54 9.30
CA ASP A 121 -6.03 17.16 8.30
C ASP A 121 -5.72 16.20 7.11
N PHE A 122 -5.61 14.90 7.39
CA PHE A 122 -5.31 13.88 6.37
C PHE A 122 -6.52 13.10 5.87
N GLY A 123 -7.74 13.43 6.30
CA GLY A 123 -8.95 12.69 5.93
C GLY A 123 -8.98 11.23 6.44
N LEU A 124 -8.28 10.95 7.54
CA LEU A 124 -8.18 9.64 8.16
C LEU A 124 -9.04 9.57 9.45
N LYS A 125 -9.24 8.35 9.96
CA LYS A 125 -9.76 8.17 11.33
C LYS A 125 -8.60 8.18 12.32
N ALA A 126 -8.76 8.77 13.50
CA ALA A 126 -7.70 8.84 14.52
C ALA A 126 -7.05 7.48 14.86
N PRO A 127 -7.80 6.38 15.07
CA PRO A 127 -7.18 5.06 15.29
C PRO A 127 -6.41 4.53 14.08
N THR A 128 -6.77 4.94 12.87
CA THR A 128 -6.05 4.58 11.64
C THR A 128 -4.74 5.35 11.55
N LEU A 129 -4.77 6.66 11.84
CA LEU A 129 -3.59 7.51 11.86
C LEU A 129 -2.57 7.03 12.91
N GLU A 130 -3.02 6.72 14.12
CA GLU A 130 -2.17 6.20 15.18
C GLU A 130 -1.46 4.90 14.74
N LYS A 131 -2.22 3.92 14.22
CA LYS A 131 -1.65 2.65 13.71
C LYS A 131 -0.66 2.88 12.56
N LEU A 132 -0.93 3.85 11.69
CA LEU A 132 -0.04 4.23 10.60
C LEU A 132 1.29 4.74 11.14
N VAL A 133 1.25 5.73 12.06
CA VAL A 133 2.45 6.35 12.63
C VAL A 133 3.28 5.33 13.43
N VAL A 134 2.63 4.53 14.28
CA VAL A 134 3.29 3.47 15.06
C VAL A 134 3.97 2.46 14.13
N LYS A 135 3.33 2.09 13.01
CA LYS A 135 3.93 1.17 12.03
C LYS A 135 5.17 1.77 11.37
N VAL A 136 5.10 3.03 10.93
CA VAL A 136 6.25 3.72 10.30
C VAL A 136 7.42 3.79 11.27
N VAL A 137 7.20 4.25 12.50
CA VAL A 137 8.25 4.32 13.54
C VAL A 137 8.82 2.93 13.85
N GLY A 138 7.97 1.90 13.92
CA GLY A 138 8.41 0.51 14.14
C GLY A 138 9.25 -0.08 13.01
N VAL A 139 9.04 0.37 11.76
CA VAL A 139 9.89 -0.01 10.62
C VAL A 139 11.19 0.79 10.64
N CYS A 140 11.11 2.11 10.78
CA CYS A 140 12.26 3.01 10.70
C CYS A 140 13.23 2.89 11.89
N SER A 141 12.77 2.49 13.07
CA SER A 141 13.64 2.25 14.25
C SER A 141 14.60 1.07 14.10
N LYS A 142 14.48 0.29 13.02
CA LYS A 142 15.32 -0.88 12.70
C LYS A 142 16.22 -0.66 11.48
N LEU A 143 16.21 0.55 10.93
CA LEU A 143 17.15 1.00 9.90
C LEU A 143 18.50 1.28 10.54
#